data_AF-A0A1S1QM15-F1
#
_entry.id   AF-A0A1S1QM15-F1
#
_cell.length_a   1.000
_cell.length_b   1.000
_cell.length_c   1.000
_cell.angle_alpha   90.00
_cell.angle_beta   90.00
_cell.angle_gamma   90.00
#
_symmetry.space_group_name_H-M   'P 1'
#
loop_
_entity.id
_entity.type
_entity.pdbx_description
1 polymer ?
#
loop_
_entity_poly.entity_id
_entity_poly.type
_entity_poly.pdbx_seq_one_letter_code
_entity_poly.pdbx_strand_id
1 'polypeptide(L)'
;MNVGTGGVAGREASGGPAGVAFFVSYTRADRRWAEWIAWVLEENGYSTLLQVWDFGPGSRFVEEMHRAAGAAERTVAVLSSEYLDSRFGAAEWQAAWADDPDGRLRKLLAFRIEDCPRPGLLGQLVSVDLFGVTEEVAAARVLAAARGGREKPPTRPAFPG
;
A
#
# COMPACT_ATOMS: atom_id res chain seq x y z
N MET A 1 28.97 20.75 48.02
CA MET A 1 27.52 20.59 48.22
C MET A 1 26.88 20.41 46.85
N ASN A 2 26.08 19.37 46.71
CA ASN A 2 25.40 18.94 45.49
C ASN A 2 24.14 19.78 45.22
N VAL A 3 23.87 20.10 43.95
CA VAL A 3 22.57 20.11 43.24
C VAL A 3 22.87 20.62 41.81
N GLY A 4 22.49 20.03 40.69
CA GLY A 4 21.40 19.10 40.39
C GLY A 4 20.37 19.80 39.52
N THR A 5 20.45 19.62 38.19
CA THR A 5 19.41 19.76 37.14
C THR A 5 20.15 19.75 35.81
N GLY A 6 19.86 18.93 34.82
CA GLY A 6 18.67 18.18 34.48
C GLY A 6 18.70 18.15 32.96
N GLY A 7 19.16 17.03 32.39
CA GLY A 7 19.28 16.88 30.94
C GLY A 7 17.91 16.97 30.29
N VAL A 8 17.76 17.90 29.36
CA VAL A 8 16.73 17.80 28.32
C VAL A 8 17.42 17.19 27.12
N ALA A 9 17.15 15.89 26.95
CA ALA A 9 17.52 15.11 25.79
C ALA A 9 17.07 15.82 24.51
N GLY A 10 17.99 15.91 23.56
CA GLY A 10 17.77 16.49 22.25
C GLY A 10 16.56 15.89 21.56
N ARG A 11 15.64 16.75 21.12
CA ARG A 11 14.84 16.49 19.93
C ARG A 11 15.57 17.12 18.76
N GLU A 12 16.61 16.43 18.31
CA GLU A 12 17.11 16.62 16.96
C GLU A 12 16.18 15.84 16.02
N ALA A 13 15.15 16.52 15.54
CA ALA A 13 14.47 16.09 14.34
C ALA A 13 15.43 16.33 13.17
N SER A 14 16.07 15.27 12.68
CA SER A 14 17.00 15.34 11.55
C SER A 14 16.48 14.50 10.38
N GLY A 15 16.31 15.14 9.22
CA GLY A 15 16.52 14.47 7.92
C GLY A 15 15.46 14.59 6.81
N GLY A 16 15.36 15.77 6.17
CA GLY A 16 15.01 15.94 4.73
C GLY A 16 13.51 15.96 4.32
N PRO A 17 13.12 16.68 3.24
CA PRO A 17 11.80 16.50 2.61
C PRO A 17 11.91 15.42 1.51
N ALA A 18 11.29 14.23 1.62
CA ALA A 18 11.53 13.19 0.59
C ALA A 18 10.48 12.05 0.46
N GLY A 19 9.84 11.99 -0.71
CA GLY A 19 9.33 10.77 -1.37
C GLY A 19 7.97 10.23 -0.92
N VAL A 20 6.99 10.14 -1.83
CA VAL A 20 5.78 9.34 -1.63
C VAL A 20 6.20 7.87 -1.54
N ALA A 21 6.01 7.23 -0.39
CA ALA A 21 6.39 5.82 -0.19
C ALA A 21 5.38 4.87 -0.83
N PHE A 22 4.09 5.21 -0.75
CA PHE A 22 3.00 4.41 -1.32
C PHE A 22 2.04 5.25 -2.16
N PHE A 23 1.90 4.89 -3.43
CA PHE A 23 0.77 5.32 -4.24
C PHE A 23 -0.39 4.34 -4.07
N VAL A 24 -1.62 4.80 -3.80
CA VAL A 24 -2.79 3.92 -3.66
C VAL A 24 -3.69 4.04 -4.88
N SER A 25 -3.70 2.99 -5.70
CA SER A 25 -4.55 2.80 -6.87
C SER A 25 -5.83 2.08 -6.47
N TYR A 26 -6.98 2.66 -6.81
CA TYR A 26 -8.31 2.20 -6.41
C TYR A 26 -9.38 2.74 -7.37
N THR A 27 -10.57 2.13 -7.39
CA THR A 27 -11.71 2.71 -8.12
C THR A 27 -12.55 3.64 -7.24
N ARG A 28 -13.37 4.49 -7.84
CA ARG A 28 -14.31 5.34 -7.07
C ARG A 28 -15.22 4.54 -6.13
N ALA A 29 -15.60 3.30 -6.47
CA ALA A 29 -16.41 2.44 -5.62
C ALA A 29 -15.67 2.03 -4.33
N ASP A 30 -14.35 1.89 -4.43
CA ASP A 30 -13.47 1.38 -3.37
C ASP A 30 -12.82 2.49 -2.55
N ARG A 31 -13.25 3.75 -2.74
CA ARG A 31 -12.64 4.93 -2.11
C ARG A 31 -12.48 4.80 -0.60
N ARG A 32 -13.51 4.28 0.08
CA ARG A 32 -13.47 4.13 1.55
C ARG A 32 -12.36 3.17 2.00
N TRP A 33 -12.15 2.09 1.25
CA TRP A 33 -11.06 1.15 1.51
C TRP A 33 -9.70 1.78 1.24
N ALA A 34 -9.58 2.52 0.14
CA ALA A 34 -8.35 3.23 -0.19
C ALA A 34 -7.97 4.27 0.88
N GLU A 35 -8.93 5.08 1.32
CA GLU A 35 -8.77 6.04 2.42
C GLU A 35 -8.35 5.35 3.72
N TRP A 36 -8.99 4.22 4.07
CA TRP A 36 -8.66 3.47 5.28
C TRP A 36 -7.26 2.83 5.20
N ILE A 37 -6.87 2.24 4.07
CA ILE A 37 -5.52 1.68 3.89
C ILE A 37 -4.47 2.78 4.01
N ALA A 38 -4.71 3.93 3.37
CA ALA A 38 -3.81 5.08 3.46
C ALA A 38 -3.67 5.56 4.91
N TRP A 39 -4.79 5.70 5.62
CA TRP A 39 -4.81 6.09 7.02
C TRP A 39 -3.97 5.15 7.90
N VAL A 40 -4.16 3.84 7.78
CA VAL A 40 -3.38 2.83 8.52
C VAL A 40 -1.88 2.97 8.25
N LEU A 41 -1.50 3.21 7.00
CA LEU A 41 -0.10 3.41 6.61
C LEU A 41 0.47 4.71 7.20
N GLU A 42 -0.26 5.81 7.12
CA GLU A 42 0.17 7.13 7.61
C GLU A 42 0.29 7.19 9.13
N GLU A 43 -0.64 6.61 9.87
CA GLU A 43 -0.55 6.50 11.34
C GLU A 43 0.68 5.71 11.79
N ASN A 44 1.26 4.89 10.90
CA ASN A 44 2.45 4.08 11.17
C ASN A 44 3.72 4.66 10.51
N GLY A 45 3.68 5.92 10.07
CA GLY A 45 4.86 6.68 9.63
C GLY A 45 5.23 6.48 8.15
N TYR A 46 4.34 5.90 7.34
CA TYR A 46 4.51 5.87 5.88
C TYR A 46 3.86 7.09 5.23
N SER A 47 4.42 7.58 4.13
CA SER A 47 3.79 8.64 3.32
C SER A 47 2.94 8.01 2.22
N THR A 48 1.67 8.41 2.09
CA THR A 48 0.79 7.91 1.03
C THR A 48 0.35 9.01 0.07
N LEU A 49 -0.02 8.61 -1.15
CA LEU A 49 -0.67 9.47 -2.11
C LEU A 49 -1.99 8.83 -2.54
N LEU A 50 -3.09 9.50 -2.16
CA LEU A 50 -4.46 9.11 -2.50
C LEU A 50 -5.02 10.15 -3.49
N GLN A 51 -5.16 9.79 -4.76
CA GLN A 51 -5.72 10.72 -5.76
C GLN A 51 -7.25 10.79 -5.66
N VAL A 52 -7.78 11.48 -4.64
CA VAL A 52 -9.17 11.99 -4.67
C VAL A 52 -9.22 13.50 -4.93
N TRP A 53 -8.14 14.25 -4.70
CA TRP A 53 -8.30 15.69 -4.47
C TRP A 53 -8.20 16.61 -5.71
N ASP A 54 -7.74 16.17 -6.89
CA ASP A 54 -7.48 17.11 -8.02
C ASP A 54 -8.09 16.78 -9.39
N PHE A 55 -8.89 15.71 -9.55
CA PHE A 55 -9.37 15.31 -10.88
C PHE A 55 -10.78 15.82 -11.17
N GLY A 56 -10.84 17.10 -11.53
CA GLY A 56 -11.97 17.68 -12.25
C GLY A 56 -12.08 17.12 -13.69
N PRO A 57 -13.25 17.28 -14.34
CA PRO A 57 -13.48 16.81 -15.72
C PRO A 57 -12.46 17.41 -16.70
N GLY A 58 -11.87 16.56 -17.56
CA GLY A 58 -10.90 16.96 -18.60
C GLY A 58 -9.44 16.57 -18.34
N SER A 59 -9.16 15.93 -17.22
CA SER A 59 -7.82 15.45 -16.84
C SER A 59 -7.44 14.14 -17.54
N ARG A 60 -6.17 14.01 -17.96
CA ARG A 60 -5.61 12.80 -18.58
C ARG A 60 -5.19 11.80 -17.50
N PHE A 61 -6.19 11.16 -16.90
CA PHE A 61 -6.07 10.21 -15.79
C PHE A 61 -4.88 9.25 -15.93
N VAL A 62 -4.70 8.64 -17.11
CA VAL A 62 -3.61 7.69 -17.39
C VAL A 62 -2.21 8.31 -17.31
N GLU A 63 -2.03 9.56 -17.76
CA GLU A 63 -0.71 10.22 -17.77
C GLU A 63 -0.28 10.66 -16.36
N GLU A 64 -1.22 11.19 -15.57
CA GLU A 64 -0.98 11.57 -14.18
C GLU A 64 -0.73 10.34 -13.30
N MET A 65 -1.44 9.24 -13.53
CA MET A 65 -1.21 7.99 -12.82
C MET A 65 0.10 7.29 -13.21
N HIS A 66 0.49 7.32 -14.48
CA HIS A 66 1.80 6.80 -14.89
C HIS A 66 2.95 7.58 -14.23
N ARG A 67 2.83 8.91 -14.12
CA ARG A 67 3.80 9.74 -13.39
C ARG A 67 3.80 9.44 -11.90
N ALA A 68 2.63 9.32 -11.27
CA ALA A 68 2.52 9.02 -9.84
C ALA A 68 3.11 7.64 -9.50
N ALA A 69 2.82 6.62 -10.31
CA ALA A 69 3.37 5.28 -10.17
C ALA A 69 4.90 5.25 -10.38
N GLY A 70 5.42 6.02 -11.35
CA GLY A 70 6.87 6.14 -11.57
C GLY A 70 7.62 6.95 -10.51
N ALA A 71 6.93 7.81 -9.76
CA ALA A 71 7.52 8.63 -8.70
C ALA A 71 7.43 7.98 -7.31
N ALA A 72 6.51 7.03 -7.11
CA ALA A 72 6.34 6.33 -5.84
C ALA A 72 7.34 5.17 -5.67
N GLU A 73 7.80 4.94 -4.44
CA GLU A 73 8.67 3.79 -4.16
C GLU A 73 7.93 2.45 -4.34
N ARG A 74 6.65 2.41 -3.96
CA ARG A 74 5.77 1.25 -4.12
C ARG A 74 4.34 1.70 -4.43
N THR A 75 3.60 0.85 -5.12
CA THR A 75 2.19 1.02 -5.46
C THR A 75 1.35 0.00 -4.70
N VAL A 76 0.26 0.45 -4.12
CA VAL A 76 -0.82 -0.36 -3.55
C VAL A 76 -1.96 -0.43 -4.56
N ALA A 77 -2.33 -1.64 -4.98
CA ALA A 77 -3.52 -1.88 -5.77
C ALA A 77 -4.65 -2.43 -4.87
N VAL A 78 -5.76 -1.70 -4.79
CA VAL A 78 -6.96 -2.10 -4.06
C VAL A 78 -7.87 -2.90 -5.00
N LEU A 79 -7.80 -4.22 -4.90
CA LEU A 79 -8.48 -5.16 -5.79
C LEU A 79 -9.92 -5.45 -5.32
N SER A 80 -10.84 -5.19 -6.23
CA SER A 80 -12.27 -5.51 -6.20
C SER A 80 -12.71 -5.96 -7.60
N SER A 81 -13.94 -6.46 -7.74
CA SER A 81 -14.54 -6.78 -9.03
C SER A 81 -14.62 -5.54 -9.92
N GLU A 82 -15.00 -4.40 -9.36
CA GLU A 82 -15.04 -3.10 -10.05
C GLU A 82 -13.65 -2.65 -10.53
N TYR A 83 -12.61 -2.91 -9.73
CA TYR A 83 -11.23 -2.63 -10.13
C TYR A 83 -10.79 -3.47 -11.32
N LEU A 84 -11.18 -4.75 -11.36
CA LEU A 84 -10.83 -5.67 -12.43
C LEU A 84 -11.59 -5.39 -13.74
N ASP A 85 -12.84 -4.92 -13.63
CA ASP A 85 -13.66 -4.53 -14.78
C ASP A 85 -13.30 -3.14 -15.32
N SER A 86 -12.61 -2.32 -14.52
CA SER A 86 -12.10 -1.02 -14.95
C SER A 86 -10.94 -1.16 -15.94
N ARG A 87 -11.16 -0.70 -17.18
CA ARG A 87 -10.10 -0.61 -18.19
C ARG A 87 -8.90 0.25 -17.77
N PHE A 88 -9.10 1.16 -16.81
CA PHE A 88 -8.06 2.05 -16.29
C PHE A 88 -7.24 1.39 -15.18
N GLY A 89 -7.86 0.58 -14.30
CA GLY A 89 -7.16 -0.12 -13.22
C GLY A 89 -6.08 -1.06 -13.73
N ALA A 90 -6.28 -1.67 -14.90
CA ALA A 90 -5.29 -2.53 -15.54
C ALA A 90 -3.96 -1.83 -15.86
N ALA A 91 -3.99 -0.59 -16.37
CA ALA A 91 -2.76 0.12 -16.80
C ALA A 91 -1.89 0.58 -15.60
N GLU A 92 -2.51 0.81 -14.45
CA GLU A 92 -1.89 1.41 -13.28
C GLU A 92 -0.93 0.45 -12.58
N TRP A 93 -1.39 -0.76 -12.23
CA TRP A 93 -0.52 -1.77 -11.64
C TRP A 93 0.44 -2.38 -12.66
N GLN A 94 0.10 -2.34 -13.96
CA GLN A 94 0.98 -2.83 -15.03
C GLN A 94 2.29 -2.03 -15.12
N ALA A 95 2.28 -0.73 -14.83
CA ALA A 95 3.50 0.07 -14.78
C ALA A 95 4.41 -0.36 -13.62
N ALA A 96 3.86 -0.50 -12.40
CA ALA A 96 4.61 -1.00 -11.25
C ALA A 96 5.12 -2.43 -11.44
N TRP A 97 4.34 -3.28 -12.13
CA TRP A 97 4.75 -4.63 -12.53
C TRP A 97 5.89 -4.62 -13.56
N ALA A 98 5.83 -3.78 -14.58
CA ALA A 98 6.87 -3.69 -15.60
C ALA A 98 8.22 -3.23 -15.01
N ASP A 99 8.16 -2.43 -13.96
CA ASP A 99 9.28 -1.87 -13.23
C ASP A 99 9.96 -2.84 -12.23
N ASP A 100 9.29 -3.94 -11.87
CA ASP A 100 9.75 -5.01 -10.96
C ASP A 100 9.08 -6.35 -11.36
N PRO A 101 9.36 -6.87 -12.57
CA PRO A 101 8.63 -8.01 -13.12
C PRO A 101 8.92 -9.33 -12.40
N ASP A 102 10.03 -9.40 -11.66
CA ASP A 102 10.39 -10.52 -10.80
C ASP A 102 9.92 -10.32 -9.34
N GLY A 103 9.28 -9.19 -9.03
CA GLY A 103 8.67 -8.89 -7.73
C GLY A 103 9.67 -8.79 -6.57
N ARG A 104 10.97 -8.66 -6.86
CA ARG A 104 12.03 -8.66 -5.84
C ARG A 104 12.03 -7.38 -5.03
N LEU A 105 11.67 -6.26 -5.65
CA LEU A 105 11.59 -4.96 -5.01
C LEU A 105 10.24 -4.74 -4.32
N ARG A 106 9.26 -5.59 -4.61
CA ARG A 106 7.87 -5.49 -4.14
C ARG A 106 7.29 -4.12 -4.45
N LYS A 107 7.53 -3.63 -5.67
CA LYS A 107 6.98 -2.36 -6.14
C LYS A 107 5.45 -2.36 -6.21
N LEU A 108 4.81 -3.53 -6.21
CA LEU A 108 3.36 -3.66 -6.24
C LEU A 108 2.86 -4.51 -5.06
N LEU A 109 2.03 -3.91 -4.21
CA LEU A 109 1.30 -4.56 -3.13
C LEU A 109 -0.17 -4.69 -3.53
N ALA A 110 -0.69 -5.92 -3.62
CA ALA A 110 -2.08 -6.16 -3.99
C ALA A 110 -2.92 -6.49 -2.74
N PHE A 111 -3.88 -5.64 -2.40
CA PHE A 111 -4.84 -5.88 -1.32
C PHE A 111 -6.21 -6.21 -1.91
N ARG A 112 -6.77 -7.37 -1.57
CA ARG A 112 -8.14 -7.74 -1.96
C ARG A 112 -9.11 -7.30 -0.88
N ILE A 113 -10.08 -6.46 -1.24
CA ILE A 113 -11.12 -5.97 -0.31
C ILE A 113 -12.41 -6.78 -0.39
N GLU A 114 -12.46 -7.73 -1.32
CA GLU A 114 -13.51 -8.72 -1.48
C GLU A 114 -12.99 -9.97 -2.19
N ASP A 115 -13.79 -11.04 -2.21
CA ASP A 115 -13.44 -12.28 -2.89
C ASP A 115 -13.63 -12.15 -4.40
N CYS A 116 -12.67 -11.51 -5.07
CA CYS A 116 -12.65 -11.34 -6.52
C CYS A 116 -11.60 -12.25 -7.20
N PRO A 117 -11.78 -12.62 -8.48
CA PRO A 117 -10.78 -13.38 -9.23
C PRO A 117 -9.49 -12.57 -9.45
N ARG A 118 -8.38 -13.24 -9.78
CA ARG A 118 -7.10 -12.59 -10.14
C ARG A 118 -6.65 -13.03 -11.53
N PRO A 119 -7.22 -12.47 -12.60
CA PRO A 119 -6.89 -12.88 -13.96
C PRO A 119 -5.49 -12.41 -14.38
N GLY A 120 -4.86 -13.18 -15.27
CA GLY A 120 -3.61 -12.78 -15.95
C GLY A 120 -2.44 -12.57 -14.98
N LEU A 121 -1.74 -11.43 -15.12
CA LEU A 121 -0.54 -11.11 -14.34
C LEU A 121 -0.84 -10.92 -12.85
N LEU A 122 -2.04 -10.44 -12.48
CA LEU A 122 -2.44 -10.31 -11.07
C LEU A 122 -2.53 -11.68 -10.36
N GLY A 123 -2.77 -12.76 -11.10
CA GLY A 123 -2.73 -14.13 -10.57
C GLY A 123 -1.32 -14.59 -10.18
N GLN A 124 -0.28 -13.91 -10.68
CA GLN A 124 1.12 -14.19 -10.36
C GLN A 124 1.61 -13.42 -9.12
N LEU A 125 0.86 -12.41 -8.68
CA LEU A 125 1.14 -11.68 -7.45
C LEU A 125 0.59 -12.42 -6.23
N VAL A 126 1.38 -12.48 -5.17
CA VAL A 126 0.86 -12.79 -3.85
C VAL A 126 0.03 -11.59 -3.38
N SER A 127 -1.27 -11.77 -3.26
CA SER A 127 -2.19 -10.77 -2.72
C SER A 127 -2.45 -11.00 -1.24
N VAL A 128 -2.84 -9.94 -0.55
CA VAL A 128 -3.24 -9.96 0.85
C VAL A 128 -4.74 -9.69 0.94
N ASP A 129 -5.49 -10.62 1.54
CA ASP A 129 -6.93 -10.47 1.70
C ASP A 129 -7.23 -9.61 2.94
N LEU A 130 -8.09 -8.60 2.78
CA LEU A 130 -8.58 -7.74 3.87
C LEU A 130 -10.05 -8.00 4.22
N PHE A 131 -10.74 -8.81 3.41
CA PHE A 131 -12.13 -9.19 3.64
C PHE A 131 -12.26 -10.41 4.57
N GLY A 132 -13.45 -10.58 5.16
CA GLY A 132 -13.78 -11.72 6.01
C GLY A 132 -13.01 -11.76 7.34
N VAL A 133 -12.37 -10.65 7.74
CA VAL A 133 -11.60 -10.53 8.98
C VAL A 133 -11.98 -9.27 9.74
N THR A 134 -11.53 -9.16 11.00
CA THR A 134 -11.73 -7.94 11.78
C THR A 134 -10.82 -6.81 11.28
N GLU A 135 -11.18 -5.58 11.64
CA GLU A 135 -10.39 -4.39 11.30
C GLU A 135 -8.94 -4.49 11.80
N GLU A 136 -8.75 -5.00 13.02
CA GLU A 136 -7.41 -5.15 13.63
C GLU A 136 -6.54 -6.13 12.83
N VAL A 137 -7.15 -7.22 12.34
CA VAL A 137 -6.45 -8.21 11.50
C VAL A 137 -6.12 -7.62 10.13
N ALA A 138 -7.06 -6.88 9.52
CA ALA A 138 -6.81 -6.20 8.26
C ALA A 138 -5.68 -5.16 8.39
N ALA A 139 -5.67 -4.36 9.46
CA ALA A 139 -4.65 -3.35 9.69
C ALA A 139 -3.26 -4.00 9.89
N ALA A 140 -3.19 -5.08 10.68
CA ALA A 140 -1.96 -5.84 10.86
C ALA A 140 -1.42 -6.41 9.53
N ARG A 141 -2.30 -6.87 8.64
CA ARG A 141 -1.95 -7.36 7.30
C ARG A 141 -1.39 -6.26 6.40
N VAL A 142 -2.02 -5.08 6.38
CA VAL A 142 -1.53 -3.90 5.63
C VAL A 142 -0.11 -3.53 6.08
N LEU A 143 0.11 -3.44 7.39
CA LEU A 143 1.42 -3.07 7.95
C LEU A 143 2.49 -4.14 7.72
N ALA A 144 2.12 -5.42 7.80
CA ALA A 144 3.05 -6.52 7.51
C ALA A 144 3.55 -6.47 6.05
N ALA A 145 2.63 -6.23 5.11
CA ALA A 145 2.94 -6.07 3.70
C ALA A 145 3.83 -4.83 3.44
N ALA A 146 3.51 -3.69 4.05
CA ALA A 146 4.27 -2.44 3.91
C ALA A 146 5.73 -2.57 4.43
N ARG A 147 5.93 -3.25 5.56
CA ARG A 147 7.26 -3.51 6.12
C ARG A 147 8.11 -4.45 5.25
N GLY A 148 7.49 -5.20 4.33
CA GLY A 148 8.17 -6.26 3.60
C GLY A 148 8.65 -7.40 4.50
N GLY A 149 8.03 -7.56 5.67
CA GLY A 149 8.36 -8.63 6.60
C GLY A 149 7.96 -9.99 6.04
N ARG A 150 8.65 -11.04 6.48
CA ARG A 150 8.19 -12.42 6.23
C ARG A 150 6.92 -12.66 7.04
N GLU A 151 5.87 -13.22 6.41
CA GLU A 151 4.70 -13.77 7.10
C GLU A 151 5.06 -15.07 7.84
N LYS A 152 6.06 -15.01 8.71
CA LYS A 152 6.39 -16.13 9.59
C LYS A 152 5.33 -16.14 10.70
N PRO A 153 4.62 -17.26 10.91
CA PRO A 153 3.67 -17.35 12.02
C PRO A 153 4.35 -17.02 13.36
N PRO A 154 3.67 -16.29 14.27
CA PRO A 154 4.24 -15.91 15.56
C PRO A 154 4.55 -17.13 16.44
N THR A 155 3.84 -18.23 16.20
CA THR A 155 4.03 -19.52 16.85
C THR A 155 4.53 -20.56 15.84
N ARG A 156 5.28 -21.56 16.31
CA ARG A 156 5.70 -22.68 15.47
C ARG A 156 4.42 -23.38 14.94
N PRO A 157 4.27 -23.58 13.62
CA PRO A 157 3.19 -24.41 13.08
C PRO A 157 3.23 -25.80 13.71
N ALA A 158 2.07 -26.42 13.90
CA ALA A 158 2.02 -27.81 14.33
C ALA A 158 2.88 -28.68 13.39
N PHE A 159 3.58 -29.65 13.96
CA PHE A 159 4.33 -30.62 13.17
C PHE A 159 3.33 -31.39 12.29
N PRO A 160 3.49 -31.40 10.96
CA PRO A 160 2.48 -31.97 10.07
C PRO A 160 2.43 -33.50 10.09
N GLY A 161 3.37 -34.18 10.76
CA GLY A 161 3.36 -35.64 10.96
C GLY A 161 4.59 -36.15 11.65
#